data_AF-K2A1Y7-F1
#
_entry.id   AF-K2A1Y7-F1
#
_cell.length_a   1.000
_cell.length_b   1.000
_cell.length_c   1.000
_cell.angle_alpha   90.00
_cell.angle_beta   90.00
_cell.angle_gamma   90.00
#
_symmetry.space_group_name_H-M   'P 1'
#
loop_
_entity.id
_entity.type
_entity.pdbx_description
1 polymer ?
#
loop_
_entity_poly.entity_id
_entity_poly.type
_entity_poly.pdbx_seq_one_letter_code
_entity_poly.pdbx_strand_id
1 'polypeptide(L)'
;QPMLAHKASHEARVAVSVILGESVSFAPKALPAVIFTDPELAWCGLTEKDAKERNLDYCVAKFPWVASGRALTLGRTEGLTKLIIDAKTEKILGVGLVGKGVGDMISEGALAVETGVTARELADTIHPHPTLSESLMEAAEVYYGVCSHLYPSTQSRHGTLVPKKNKTKDTLSE
;
A
#
# COMPACT_ATOMS: atom_id res chain seq x y z
N GLN A 1 -0.30 1.67 19.86
CA GLN A 1 -1.32 1.77 18.79
C GLN A 1 -1.57 3.24 18.48
N PRO A 2 -1.95 3.61 17.24
CA PRO A 2 -2.08 5.02 16.84
C PRO A 2 -3.30 5.69 17.47
N MET A 3 -3.18 6.99 17.81
CA MET A 3 -4.26 7.82 18.34
C MET A 3 -4.97 8.54 17.19
N LEU A 4 -6.06 7.95 16.67
CA LEU A 4 -6.78 8.43 15.49
C LEU A 4 -8.28 8.52 15.75
N ALA A 5 -8.93 9.58 15.28
CA ALA A 5 -10.35 9.83 15.54
C ALA A 5 -11.25 8.73 14.93
N HIS A 6 -11.00 8.32 13.68
CA HIS A 6 -11.77 7.26 13.02
C HIS A 6 -11.58 5.89 13.68
N LYS A 7 -10.41 5.61 14.30
CA LYS A 7 -10.20 4.43 15.13
C LYS A 7 -11.12 4.47 16.35
N ALA A 8 -11.11 5.58 17.09
CA ALA A 8 -11.92 5.74 18.31
C ALA A 8 -13.42 5.57 18.02
N SER A 9 -13.93 6.16 16.94
CA SER A 9 -15.32 6.00 16.53
C SER A 9 -15.68 4.55 16.19
N HIS A 10 -14.77 3.80 15.57
CA HIS A 10 -15.02 2.41 15.21
C HIS A 10 -14.92 1.47 16.43
N GLU A 11 -13.98 1.72 17.35
CA GLU A 11 -13.87 1.01 18.63
C GLU A 11 -15.12 1.24 19.49
N ALA A 12 -15.65 2.46 19.53
CA ALA A 12 -16.90 2.77 20.23
C ALA A 12 -18.10 1.98 19.70
N ARG A 13 -18.21 1.83 18.36
CA ARG A 13 -19.26 0.99 17.75
C ARG A 13 -19.14 -0.48 18.16
N VAL A 14 -17.93 -1.03 18.13
CA VAL A 14 -17.68 -2.41 18.58
C VAL A 14 -18.05 -2.57 20.06
N ALA A 15 -17.69 -1.61 20.91
CA ALA A 15 -18.04 -1.63 22.33
C ALA A 15 -19.56 -1.63 22.55
N VAL A 16 -20.31 -0.80 21.81
CA VAL A 16 -21.78 -0.77 21.87
C VAL A 16 -22.37 -2.11 21.41
N SER A 17 -21.91 -2.66 20.29
CA SER A 17 -22.35 -3.97 19.80
C SER A 17 -22.13 -5.09 20.82
N VAL A 18 -20.98 -5.10 21.50
CA VAL A 18 -20.70 -6.07 22.57
C VAL A 18 -21.65 -5.88 23.76
N ILE A 19 -21.94 -4.63 24.17
CA ILE A 19 -22.94 -4.35 25.22
C ILE A 19 -24.32 -4.89 24.84
N LEU A 20 -24.68 -4.84 23.55
CA LEU A 20 -25.93 -5.39 23.01
C LEU A 20 -25.91 -6.91 22.84
N GLY A 21 -24.82 -7.60 23.19
CA GLY A 21 -24.69 -9.05 23.11
C GLY A 21 -24.24 -9.58 21.75
N GLU A 22 -23.80 -8.72 20.83
CA GLU A 22 -23.27 -9.15 19.53
C GLU A 22 -21.84 -9.70 19.68
N SER A 23 -21.54 -10.79 18.96
CA SER A 23 -20.20 -11.38 18.91
C SER A 23 -19.31 -10.70 17.87
N VAL A 24 -18.92 -9.45 18.14
CA VAL A 24 -18.03 -8.66 17.29
C VAL A 24 -16.71 -8.35 18.00
N SER A 25 -15.64 -8.15 17.22
CA SER A 25 -14.34 -7.73 17.76
C SER A 25 -13.67 -6.71 16.85
N PHE A 26 -12.85 -5.84 17.43
CA PHE A 26 -12.09 -4.85 16.67
C PHE A 26 -10.76 -5.45 16.21
N ALA A 27 -10.72 -5.92 14.97
CA ALA A 27 -9.53 -6.54 14.38
C ALA A 27 -9.31 -6.12 12.91
N PRO A 28 -9.23 -4.81 12.59
CA PRO A 28 -8.99 -4.37 11.22
C PRO A 28 -7.60 -4.80 10.76
N LYS A 29 -7.49 -5.27 9.51
CA LYS A 29 -6.19 -5.50 8.86
C LYS A 29 -5.59 -4.19 8.36
N ALA A 30 -6.44 -3.23 8.01
CA ALA A 30 -6.05 -1.91 7.53
C ALA A 30 -6.67 -0.80 8.39
N LEU A 31 -5.81 -0.02 9.05
CA LEU A 31 -6.21 1.24 9.66
C LEU A 31 -5.50 2.37 8.90
N PRO A 32 -6.21 3.18 8.08
CA PRO A 32 -5.57 4.24 7.33
C PRO A 32 -5.07 5.33 8.27
N ALA A 33 -3.93 5.92 7.93
CA ALA A 33 -3.38 7.08 8.58
C ALA A 33 -3.01 8.12 7.52
N VAL A 34 -3.33 9.37 7.80
CA VAL A 34 -3.13 10.49 6.88
C VAL A 34 -2.47 11.64 7.63
N ILE A 35 -1.45 12.22 7.02
CA ILE A 35 -0.82 13.47 7.44
C ILE A 35 -1.17 14.50 6.37
N PHE A 36 -2.00 15.47 6.73
CA PHE A 36 -2.53 16.51 5.84
C PHE A 36 -1.54 17.66 5.62
N THR A 37 -0.28 17.33 5.34
CA THR A 37 0.75 18.29 4.88
C THR A 37 0.57 18.61 3.39
N ASP A 38 1.42 19.47 2.84
CA ASP A 38 1.50 19.71 1.40
C ASP A 38 2.88 19.30 0.84
N PRO A 39 2.99 18.19 0.08
CA PRO A 39 1.93 17.22 -0.25
C PRO A 39 1.47 16.39 0.96
N GLU A 40 0.29 15.79 0.84
CA GLU A 40 -0.26 14.87 1.84
C GLU A 40 0.50 13.54 1.82
N LEU A 41 0.52 12.84 2.96
CA LEU A 41 1.03 11.48 3.08
C LEU A 41 -0.05 10.58 3.67
N ALA A 42 -0.36 9.48 3.01
CA ALA A 42 -1.35 8.51 3.48
C ALA A 42 -0.81 7.08 3.37
N TRP A 43 -1.15 6.22 4.32
CA TRP A 43 -0.82 4.79 4.26
C TRP A 43 -1.83 3.94 5.04
N CYS A 44 -1.88 2.66 4.71
CA CYS A 44 -2.66 1.65 5.43
C CYS A 44 -2.00 0.27 5.32
N GLY A 45 -2.34 -0.65 6.23
CA GLY A 45 -1.76 -1.98 6.27
C GLY A 45 -0.30 -1.98 6.75
N LEU A 46 0.49 -2.93 6.23
CA LEU A 46 1.89 -3.11 6.62
C LEU A 46 2.81 -2.14 5.87
N THR A 47 3.76 -1.56 6.61
CA THR A 47 4.91 -0.90 6.01
C THR A 47 6.00 -1.91 5.66
N GLU A 48 6.98 -1.51 4.84
CA GLU A 48 8.18 -2.32 4.59
C GLU A 48 8.93 -2.69 5.88
N LYS A 49 8.90 -1.78 6.87
CA LYS A 49 9.51 -2.03 8.18
C LYS A 49 8.75 -3.12 8.92
N ASP A 50 7.41 -3.05 8.96
CA ASP A 50 6.59 -4.09 9.59
C ASP A 50 6.76 -5.45 8.91
N ALA A 51 6.80 -5.47 7.57
CA ALA A 51 6.99 -6.71 6.81
C ALA A 51 8.36 -7.34 7.09
N LYS A 52 9.43 -6.53 7.18
CA LYS A 52 10.77 -6.98 7.59
C LYS A 52 10.78 -7.51 9.02
N GLU A 53 10.20 -6.78 9.97
CA GLU A 53 10.15 -7.19 11.39
C GLU A 53 9.38 -8.51 11.59
N ARG A 54 8.36 -8.75 10.76
CA ARG A 54 7.57 -10.00 10.74
C ARG A 54 8.22 -11.11 9.91
N ASN A 55 9.39 -10.88 9.31
CA ASN A 55 10.08 -11.83 8.41
C ASN A 55 9.20 -12.33 7.25
N LEU A 56 8.29 -11.48 6.77
CA LEU A 56 7.46 -11.80 5.61
C LEU A 56 8.29 -11.73 4.33
N ASP A 57 7.91 -12.56 3.36
CA ASP A 57 8.46 -12.48 2.01
C ASP A 57 7.57 -11.56 1.19
N TYR A 58 8.12 -10.45 0.70
CA TYR A 58 7.33 -9.40 0.08
C TYR A 58 8.09 -8.69 -1.03
N CYS A 59 7.32 -8.20 -1.99
CA CYS A 59 7.75 -7.36 -3.09
C CYS A 59 7.28 -5.93 -2.86
N VAL A 60 8.03 -4.97 -3.39
CA VAL A 60 7.64 -3.55 -3.38
C VAL A 60 7.46 -3.09 -4.82
N ALA A 61 6.28 -2.55 -5.11
CA ALA A 61 5.99 -1.91 -6.39
C ALA A 61 5.73 -0.42 -6.19
N LYS A 62 6.25 0.40 -7.10
CA LYS A 62 6.25 1.86 -6.98
C LYS A 62 5.93 2.50 -8.32
N PHE A 63 4.93 3.37 -8.34
CA PHE A 63 4.58 4.21 -9.48
C PHE A 63 4.85 5.69 -9.15
N PRO A 64 5.90 6.31 -9.70
CA PRO A 64 6.20 7.71 -9.47
C PRO A 64 5.27 8.60 -10.29
N TRP A 65 4.71 9.64 -9.65
CA TRP A 65 3.70 10.50 -10.30
C TRP A 65 4.26 11.43 -11.38
N VAL A 66 5.58 11.47 -11.57
CA VAL A 66 6.19 12.06 -12.78
C VAL A 66 5.73 11.37 -14.07
N ALA A 67 5.26 10.11 -13.99
CA ALA A 67 4.67 9.36 -15.09
C ALA A 67 3.14 9.46 -15.16
N SER A 68 2.48 10.16 -14.22
CA SER A 68 1.03 10.37 -14.25
C SER A 68 0.69 11.59 -15.10
N GLY A 69 -0.06 11.37 -16.18
CA GLY A 69 -0.64 12.47 -16.97
C GLY A 69 -1.47 13.42 -16.12
N ARG A 70 -2.26 12.91 -15.17
CA ARG A 70 -3.05 13.74 -14.25
C ARG A 70 -2.16 14.59 -13.35
N ALA A 71 -1.11 14.03 -12.74
CA ALA A 71 -0.21 14.79 -11.89
C ALA A 71 0.50 15.92 -12.65
N LEU A 72 0.87 15.67 -13.92
CA LEU A 72 1.41 16.69 -14.82
C LEU A 72 0.42 17.84 -15.05
N THR A 73 -0.86 17.53 -15.35
CA THR A 73 -1.88 18.59 -15.54
C THR A 73 -2.13 19.43 -14.30
N LEU A 74 -1.86 18.88 -13.11
CA LEU A 74 -2.00 19.59 -11.83
C LEU A 74 -0.73 20.36 -11.44
N GLY A 75 0.41 20.13 -12.12
CA GLY A 75 1.71 20.67 -11.71
C GLY A 75 2.22 20.11 -10.38
N ARG A 76 1.82 18.89 -10.00
CA ARG A 76 2.10 18.26 -8.69
C ARG A 76 2.66 16.85 -8.86
N THR A 77 3.85 16.74 -9.45
CA THR A 77 4.49 15.46 -9.84
C THR A 77 5.37 14.85 -8.77
N GLU A 78 5.57 15.52 -7.63
CA GLU A 78 6.36 15.06 -6.48
C GLU A 78 5.76 13.84 -5.74
N GLY A 79 4.64 13.31 -6.23
CA GLY A 79 3.93 12.19 -5.64
C GLY A 79 4.47 10.79 -6.00
N LEU A 80 4.01 9.79 -5.25
CA LEU A 80 4.37 8.38 -5.41
C LEU A 80 3.26 7.49 -4.87
N THR A 81 2.94 6.44 -5.62
CA THR A 81 2.11 5.32 -5.16
C THR A 81 2.98 4.11 -4.92
N LYS A 82 2.84 3.46 -3.75
CA LYS A 82 3.62 2.29 -3.34
C LYS A 82 2.71 1.17 -2.83
N LEU A 83 2.95 -0.03 -3.31
CA LEU A 83 2.32 -1.26 -2.84
C LEU A 83 3.35 -2.17 -2.17
N ILE A 84 2.94 -2.79 -1.06
CA ILE A 84 3.64 -3.89 -0.40
C ILE A 84 2.84 -5.16 -0.71
N ILE A 85 3.47 -6.11 -1.40
CA ILE A 85 2.78 -7.27 -1.99
C ILE A 85 3.39 -8.54 -1.41
N ASP A 86 2.57 -9.47 -0.92
CA ASP A 86 3.03 -10.77 -0.46
C ASP A 86 3.62 -11.58 -1.64
N ALA A 87 4.85 -12.06 -1.52
CA ALA A 87 5.56 -12.68 -2.64
C ALA A 87 4.97 -14.03 -3.09
N LYS A 88 4.13 -14.67 -2.27
CA LYS A 88 3.56 -16.01 -2.57
C LYS A 88 2.12 -15.94 -3.04
N THR A 89 1.34 -15.10 -2.38
CA THR A 89 -0.11 -14.99 -2.58
C THR A 89 -0.50 -13.79 -3.43
N GLU A 90 0.45 -12.89 -3.69
CA GLU A 90 0.27 -11.63 -4.41
C GLU A 90 -0.74 -10.68 -3.76
N LYS A 91 -1.15 -10.95 -2.52
CA LYS A 91 -2.05 -10.09 -1.76
C LYS A 91 -1.38 -8.78 -1.41
N ILE A 92 -2.13 -7.69 -1.51
CA ILE A 92 -1.68 -6.37 -1.06
C ILE A 92 -1.69 -6.38 0.46
N LEU A 93 -0.48 -6.28 1.04
CA LEU A 93 -0.25 -6.23 2.48
C LEU A 93 -0.29 -4.79 3.02
N GLY A 94 -0.01 -3.81 2.17
CA GLY A 94 -0.01 -2.40 2.54
C GLY A 94 0.10 -1.48 1.35
N VAL A 95 -0.40 -0.26 1.54
CA VAL A 95 -0.42 0.80 0.53
C VAL A 95 0.13 2.07 1.15
N GLY A 96 0.97 2.78 0.41
CA GLY A 96 1.49 4.10 0.79
C GLY A 96 1.42 5.06 -0.38
N LEU A 97 0.96 6.27 -0.10
CA LEU A 97 0.72 7.33 -1.08
C LEU A 97 1.30 8.63 -0.55
N VAL A 98 1.97 9.39 -1.41
CA VAL A 98 2.32 10.79 -1.16
C VAL A 98 1.92 11.60 -2.38
N GLY A 99 1.28 12.75 -2.18
CA GLY A 99 0.79 13.59 -3.27
C GLY A 99 -0.46 14.38 -2.89
N LYS A 100 -0.99 15.15 -3.85
CA LYS A 100 -2.22 15.93 -3.65
C LYS A 100 -3.45 15.01 -3.59
N GLY A 101 -4.26 15.12 -2.52
CA GLY A 101 -5.52 14.39 -2.38
C GLY A 101 -5.38 12.90 -2.08
N VAL A 102 -4.22 12.45 -1.60
CA VAL A 102 -4.01 11.03 -1.28
C VAL A 102 -4.77 10.57 -0.04
N GLY A 103 -5.17 11.50 0.83
CA GLY A 103 -6.07 11.21 1.96
C GLY A 103 -7.42 10.64 1.53
N ASP A 104 -7.93 11.07 0.36
CA ASP A 104 -9.18 10.52 -0.19
C ASP A 104 -8.94 9.18 -0.89
N MET A 105 -7.79 9.02 -1.54
CA MET A 105 -7.42 7.82 -2.30
C MET A 105 -7.09 6.60 -1.43
N ILE A 106 -6.54 6.81 -0.22
CA ILE A 106 -6.09 5.69 0.63
C ILE A 106 -7.23 4.76 1.06
N SER A 107 -8.47 5.21 0.98
CA SER A 107 -9.66 4.39 1.27
C SER A 107 -9.76 3.15 0.38
N GLU A 108 -9.36 3.26 -0.89
CA GLU A 108 -9.30 2.12 -1.81
C GLU A 108 -8.23 1.12 -1.38
N GLY A 109 -7.04 1.63 -1.04
CA GLY A 109 -5.95 0.80 -0.50
C GLY A 109 -6.33 0.11 0.81
N ALA A 110 -7.08 0.79 1.68
CA ALA A 110 -7.57 0.21 2.93
C ALA A 110 -8.55 -0.93 2.66
N LEU A 111 -9.49 -0.73 1.73
CA LEU A 111 -10.40 -1.80 1.29
C LEU A 111 -9.63 -2.99 0.72
N ALA A 112 -8.66 -2.74 -0.16
CA ALA A 112 -7.85 -3.77 -0.79
C ALA A 112 -7.10 -4.65 0.23
N VAL A 113 -6.49 -4.03 1.26
CA VAL A 113 -5.80 -4.77 2.33
C VAL A 113 -6.80 -5.51 3.23
N GLU A 114 -7.95 -4.92 3.54
CA GLU A 114 -8.95 -5.53 4.42
C GLU A 114 -9.54 -6.81 3.80
N THR A 115 -9.89 -6.75 2.52
CA THR A 115 -10.46 -7.88 1.75
C THR A 115 -9.39 -8.83 1.22
N GLY A 116 -8.12 -8.42 1.18
CA GLY A 116 -7.00 -9.24 0.71
C GLY A 116 -6.95 -9.35 -0.81
N VAL A 117 -7.27 -8.26 -1.51
CA VAL A 117 -7.13 -8.09 -2.96
C VAL A 117 -5.69 -8.40 -3.39
N THR A 118 -5.57 -9.11 -4.50
CA THR A 118 -4.29 -9.41 -5.14
C THR A 118 -3.83 -8.25 -6.03
N ALA A 119 -2.53 -8.15 -6.27
CA ALA A 119 -1.98 -7.20 -7.24
C ALA A 119 -2.60 -7.42 -8.64
N ARG A 120 -2.94 -8.66 -9.00
CA ARG A 120 -3.62 -8.98 -10.27
C ARG A 120 -4.99 -8.33 -10.35
N GLU A 121 -5.82 -8.53 -9.33
CA GLU A 121 -7.17 -7.96 -9.29
C GLU A 121 -7.13 -6.43 -9.30
N LEU A 122 -6.17 -5.80 -8.63
CA LEU A 122 -6.00 -4.34 -8.69
C LEU A 122 -5.54 -3.85 -10.08
N ALA A 123 -4.61 -4.56 -10.72
CA ALA A 123 -4.13 -4.24 -12.07
C ALA A 123 -5.24 -4.42 -13.13
N ASP A 124 -6.07 -5.46 -13.00
CA ASP A 124 -7.15 -5.75 -13.95
C ASP A 124 -8.39 -4.85 -13.70
N THR A 125 -8.42 -4.11 -12.59
CA THR A 125 -9.50 -3.17 -12.29
C THR A 125 -9.35 -1.90 -13.11
N ILE A 126 -10.36 -1.59 -13.93
CA ILE A 126 -10.38 -0.38 -14.78
C ILE A 126 -10.52 0.86 -13.89
N HIS A 127 -9.45 1.64 -13.80
CA HIS A 127 -9.47 2.95 -13.16
C HIS A 127 -9.82 4.05 -14.17
N PRO A 128 -10.52 5.11 -13.75
CA PRO A 128 -10.85 6.21 -14.63
C PRO A 128 -9.59 7.00 -15.04
N HIS A 129 -9.53 7.42 -16.30
CA HIS A 129 -8.44 8.24 -16.86
C HIS A 129 -8.96 9.60 -17.35
N PRO A 130 -8.22 10.72 -17.14
CA PRO A 130 -7.02 10.84 -16.31
C PRO A 130 -7.37 11.11 -14.84
N THR A 131 -6.85 10.32 -13.91
CA THR A 131 -7.00 10.51 -12.46
C THR A 131 -5.69 10.28 -11.69
N LEU A 132 -5.65 10.66 -10.41
CA LEU A 132 -4.55 10.25 -9.55
C LEU A 132 -4.77 8.82 -9.02
N SER A 133 -6.03 8.39 -8.87
CA SER A 133 -6.42 7.04 -8.47
C SER A 133 -5.86 5.96 -9.39
N GLU A 134 -5.77 6.19 -10.71
CA GLU A 134 -5.19 5.19 -11.64
C GLU A 134 -3.74 4.81 -11.30
N SER A 135 -3.02 5.61 -10.50
CA SER A 135 -1.69 5.24 -10.00
C SER A 135 -1.67 3.99 -9.09
N LEU A 136 -2.81 3.60 -8.50
CA LEU A 136 -2.94 2.34 -7.74
C LEU A 136 -2.90 1.13 -8.68
N MET A 137 -3.68 1.15 -9.75
CA MET A 137 -3.63 0.18 -10.86
C MET A 137 -2.23 0.11 -11.46
N GLU A 138 -1.66 1.25 -11.83
CA GLU A 138 -0.33 1.31 -12.47
C GLU A 138 0.77 0.78 -11.54
N ALA A 139 0.70 1.06 -10.23
CA ALA A 139 1.64 0.46 -9.28
C ALA A 139 1.51 -1.07 -9.20
N ALA A 140 0.31 -1.62 -9.40
CA ALA A 140 0.11 -3.07 -9.50
C ALA A 140 0.61 -3.61 -10.86
N GLU A 141 0.44 -2.89 -11.96
CA GLU A 141 1.01 -3.26 -13.25
C GLU A 141 2.55 -3.24 -13.25
N VAL A 142 3.16 -2.32 -12.49
CA VAL A 142 4.62 -2.26 -12.26
C VAL A 142 5.14 -3.55 -11.63
N TYR A 143 4.37 -4.18 -10.73
CA TYR A 143 4.74 -5.45 -10.11
C TYR A 143 4.88 -6.57 -11.15
N TYR A 144 4.04 -6.57 -12.19
CA TYR A 144 4.08 -7.52 -13.30
C TYR A 144 4.97 -7.08 -14.48
N GLY A 145 5.48 -5.84 -14.47
CA GLY A 145 6.27 -5.28 -15.56
C GLY A 145 5.49 -5.02 -16.85
N VAL A 146 4.19 -4.77 -16.74
CA VAL A 146 3.28 -4.50 -17.88
C VAL A 146 2.77 -3.05 -17.93
N CYS A 147 3.15 -2.23 -16.93
CA CYS A 147 2.82 -0.81 -16.85
C CYS A 147 3.27 -0.08 -18.12
N SER A 148 2.31 0.50 -18.86
CA SER A 148 2.59 1.15 -20.16
C SER A 148 3.15 2.56 -20.00
N HIS A 149 2.89 3.21 -18.85
CA HIS A 149 3.34 4.58 -18.57
C HIS A 149 4.76 4.66 -17.98
N LEU A 150 5.39 3.52 -17.70
CA LEU A 150 6.77 3.44 -17.25
C LEU A 150 7.57 2.50 -18.14
N TYR A 151 8.82 2.87 -18.40
CA TYR A 151 9.74 1.94 -19.02
C TYR A 151 10.02 0.77 -18.07
N PRO A 152 9.90 -0.50 -18.51
CA PRO A 152 10.23 -1.65 -17.67
C PRO A 152 11.71 -1.60 -17.28
N SER A 153 12.00 -1.26 -16.03
CA SER A 153 13.35 -1.41 -15.52
C SER A 153 13.69 -2.90 -15.42
N THR A 154 14.95 -3.29 -15.62
CA THR A 154 15.41 -4.68 -15.49
C THR A 154 15.13 -5.29 -14.10
N GLN A 155 14.79 -4.46 -13.10
CA GLN A 155 14.39 -4.84 -11.74
C GLN A 155 12.88 -5.10 -11.58
N SER A 156 12.04 -4.79 -12.57
CA SER A 156 10.57 -4.87 -12.50
C SER A 156 9.99 -6.21 -12.91
N ARG A 157 10.76 -7.10 -13.55
CA ARG A 157 10.22 -8.39 -14.05
C ARG A 157 9.70 -9.32 -12.95
N HIS A 158 10.16 -9.14 -11.72
CA HIS A 158 9.60 -9.71 -10.49
C HIS A 158 9.85 -8.61 -9.45
N GLY A 159 8.82 -7.85 -9.05
CA GLY A 159 8.97 -6.66 -8.20
C GLY A 159 10.02 -6.87 -7.11
N THR A 160 10.98 -5.94 -6.97
CA THR A 160 12.23 -6.17 -6.26
C THR A 160 11.99 -6.89 -4.94
N LEU A 161 12.27 -8.20 -4.91
CA LEU A 161 12.22 -9.00 -3.70
C LEU A 161 13.16 -8.32 -2.71
N VAL A 162 12.63 -7.93 -1.55
CA VAL A 162 13.49 -7.36 -0.52
C VAL A 162 14.33 -8.52 0.02
N PRO A 163 15.66 -8.54 -0.18
CA PRO A 163 16.48 -9.69 0.16
C PRO A 163 16.41 -9.95 1.67
N LYS A 164 16.10 -11.21 2.06
CA LYS A 164 16.25 -11.66 3.44
C LYS A 164 17.73 -11.57 3.81
N LYS A 165 18.09 -10.69 4.75
CA LYS A 165 19.43 -10.70 5.34
C LYS A 165 19.63 -12.04 6.05
N ASN A 166 20.33 -12.99 5.42
CA ASN A 166 20.84 -14.16 6.12
C ASN A 166 21.84 -13.67 7.17
N LYS A 167 21.49 -13.79 8.45
CA LYS A 167 22.46 -13.77 9.54
C LYS A 167 23.16 -15.14 9.56
N THR A 168 24.04 -15.39 8.60
CA THR A 168 25.19 -16.25 8.85
C THR A 168 26.28 -15.33 9.36
N LYS A 169 26.37 -15.22 10.69
CA LYS A 169 27.61 -14.78 11.32
C LYS A 169 28.62 -15.89 11.02
N ASP A 170 29.49 -15.64 10.05
CA ASP A 170 30.77 -16.33 9.96
C ASP A 170 31.47 -16.16 11.32
N THR A 171 31.41 -17.22 12.10
CA THR A 171 32.28 -17.44 13.25
C THR A 171 33.39 -18.30 12.72
N LEU A 172 34.41 -17.69 12.11
CA LEU A 172 35.67 -18.34 11.79
C LEU A 172 36.79 -17.27 11.78
N SER A 173 37.63 -17.36 12.81
CA SER A 173 39.08 -17.08 12.82
C SER A 173 39.61 -15.77 12.23
N GLU A 174 40.05 -14.86 13.10
CA GLU A 174 41.47 -14.63 13.47
C GLU A 174 41.55 -13.90 14.82
#